data_AF-A0A661HW88-F1
#
_entry.id   AF-A0A661HW88-F1
#
_cell.length_a   1.000
_cell.length_b   1.000
_cell.length_c   1.000
_cell.angle_alpha   90.00
_cell.angle_beta   90.00
_cell.angle_gamma   90.00
#
_symmetry.space_group_name_H-M   'P 1'
#
loop_
_entity.id
_entity.type
_entity.pdbx_description
1 polymer ?
#
loop_
_entity_poly.entity_id
_entity_poly.type
_entity_poly.pdbx_seq_one_letter_code
_entity_poly.pdbx_strand_id
1 'polypeptide(L)' 'MSSSNLKHLEKIKDGIDRSETLTEEEKSDSVKRIEEWYREDMASGTFMKELSELSPTIKALLAELGLL' A
#
# COMPACT_ATOMS: atom_id res chain seq x y z
N MET A 1 2.82 -2.35 -5.12
CA MET A 1 4.05 -2.07 -4.33
C MET A 1 5.32 -2.73 -4.88
N SER A 2 6.46 -2.06 -4.75
CA SER A 2 7.79 -2.65 -5.00
C SER A 2 8.19 -3.61 -3.85
N SER A 3 9.09 -4.55 -4.12
CA SER A 3 9.63 -5.47 -3.10
C SER A 3 10.32 -4.76 -1.93
N SER A 4 10.81 -3.53 -2.13
CA SER A 4 11.37 -2.69 -1.07
C SER A 4 10.30 -2.21 -0.09
N ASN A 5 9.10 -1.89 -0.57
CA ASN A 5 8.02 -1.39 0.28
C ASN A 5 7.46 -2.50 1.18
N LEU A 6 7.41 -3.74 0.69
CA LEU A 6 7.06 -4.93 1.48
C LEU A 6 8.02 -5.14 2.66
N LYS A 7 9.33 -5.03 2.43
CA LYS A 7 10.33 -5.14 3.51
C LYS A 7 10.18 -4.04 4.57
N HIS A 8 9.77 -2.84 4.17
CA HIS A 8 9.51 -1.76 5.11
C HIS A 8 8.23 -2.00 5.91
N LEU A 9 7.18 -2.53 5.27
CA LEU A 9 5.92 -2.87 5.94
C LEU A 9 6.14 -3.90 7.05
N GLU A 10 6.90 -4.97 6.77
CA GLU A 10 7.23 -5.99 7.78
C GLU A 10 8.04 -5.42 8.94
N LYS A 11 9.00 -4.52 8.68
CA LYS A 11 9.73 -3.83 9.76
C LYS A 11 8.82 -2.96 10.63
N ILE A 12 7.81 -2.31 10.05
CA ILE A 12 6.85 -1.50 10.80
C ILE A 12 5.99 -2.40 11.68
N LYS A 13 5.49 -3.53 11.14
CA LYS A 13 4.72 -4.52 11.90
C LYS A 13 5.53 -5.10 13.06
N ASP A 14 6.79 -5.46 12.83
CA ASP A 14 7.72 -5.93 13.86
C ASP A 14 7.94 -4.86 14.95
N GLY A 15 8.02 -3.58 14.55
CA GLY A 15 8.16 -2.46 15.49
C GLY A 15 6.92 -2.25 16.37
N ILE A 16 5.72 -2.47 15.81
CA ILE A 16 4.46 -2.40 16.55
C ILE A 16 4.37 -3.55 17.56
N ASP A 17 4.69 -4.77 17.14
CA ASP A 17 4.65 -5.97 17.98
C ASP A 17 5.56 -5.82 19.22
N ARG A 18 6.78 -5.32 19.00
CA ARG A 18 7.79 -5.08 20.05
C ARG A 18 7.57 -3.82 20.87
N SER A 19 6.54 -3.02 20.56
CA SER A 19 6.29 -1.78 21.29
C SER A 19 5.86 -2.08 22.73
N GLU A 20 6.56 -1.47 23.69
CA GLU A 20 6.19 -1.51 25.11
C GLU A 20 5.19 -0.39 25.47
N THR A 21 4.97 0.57 24.57
CA THR A 21 4.10 1.73 24.82
C THR A 21 2.67 1.54 24.32
N LEU A 22 2.43 0.50 23.51
CA LEU A 22 1.11 0.19 22.95
C LEU A 22 0.49 -0.98 23.72
N THR A 23 -0.80 -0.86 23.98
CA THR A 23 -1.61 -2.00 24.43
C THR A 23 -1.77 -3.04 23.33
N GLU A 24 -2.11 -4.28 23.69
CA GLU A 24 -2.32 -5.36 22.71
C GLU A 24 -3.45 -5.06 21.71
N GLU A 25 -4.48 -4.33 22.15
CA GLU A 25 -5.57 -3.87 21.29
C GLU A 25 -5.08 -2.82 20.28
N GLU A 26 -4.29 -1.83 20.72
CA GLU A 26 -3.70 -0.83 19.84
C GLU A 26 -2.72 -1.44 18.83
N LYS A 27 -1.95 -2.45 19.23
CA LYS A 27 -1.08 -3.20 18.33
C LYS A 27 -1.90 -3.92 17.26
N SER A 28 -2.92 -4.67 17.68
CA SER A 28 -3.81 -5.40 16.78
C SER A 28 -4.48 -4.48 15.76
N ASP A 29 -5.01 -3.35 16.21
CA ASP A 29 -5.69 -2.39 15.33
C ASP A 29 -4.72 -1.65 14.40
N SER A 30 -3.51 -1.36 14.87
CA SER A 30 -2.47 -0.76 14.02
C SER A 30 -2.06 -1.71 12.89
N VAL A 31 -1.83 -3.00 13.20
CA VAL A 31 -1.49 -4.00 12.18
C VAL A 31 -2.63 -4.19 11.18
N LYS A 32 -3.89 -4.26 11.65
CA LYS A 32 -5.06 -4.37 10.75
C LYS A 32 -5.14 -3.22 9.74
N ARG A 33 -4.95 -1.98 10.20
CA ARG A 33 -4.99 -0.79 9.34
C ARG A 33 -3.86 -0.79 8.30
N ILE A 34 -2.66 -1.19 8.70
CA ILE A 34 -1.53 -1.30 7.78
C ILE A 34 -1.82 -2.33 6.68
N GLU A 35 -2.39 -3.49 7.04
CA GLU A 35 -2.77 -4.53 6.07
C GLU A 35 -3.92 -4.08 5.15
N GLU A 36 -4.86 -3.28 5.66
CA GLU A 36 -5.92 -2.66 4.86
C GLU A 36 -5.34 -1.71 3.81
N TRP A 37 -4.52 -0.74 4.23
CA TRP A 37 -3.86 0.19 3.32
C TRP A 37 -2.96 -0.51 2.30
N TYR A 38 -2.28 -1.58 2.71
CA TYR A 38 -1.50 -2.41 1.78
C TYR A 38 -2.36 -3.02 0.67
N ARG A 39 -3.52 -3.58 1.03
CA ARG A 39 -4.46 -4.14 0.05
C ARG A 39 -5.03 -3.05 -0.86
N GLU A 40 -5.34 -1.88 -0.32
CA GLU A 40 -5.84 -0.74 -1.08
C GLU A 40 -4.80 -0.23 -2.09
N ASP A 41 -3.53 -0.09 -1.70
CA ASP A 41 -2.44 0.29 -2.60
C ASP A 41 -2.29 -0.70 -3.76
N MET A 42 -2.31 -2.00 -3.46
CA MET A 42 -2.22 -3.05 -4.45
C MET A 42 -3.42 -3.04 -5.42
N ALA A 43 -4.63 -2.85 -4.91
CA ALA A 43 -5.83 -2.73 -5.72
C ALA A 43 -5.81 -1.48 -6.61
N SER A 44 -5.37 -0.34 -6.06
CA SER A 44 -5.23 0.92 -6.78
C SER A 44 -4.20 0.82 -7.91
N GLY A 45 -3.03 0.24 -7.64
CA GLY A 45 -2.01 0.01 -8.66
C GLY A 45 -2.49 -0.93 -9.77
N THR A 46 -3.24 -1.98 -9.42
CA THR A 46 -3.86 -2.87 -10.42
C THR A 46 -4.87 -2.11 -11.27
N PHE A 47 -5.76 -1.33 -10.64
CA PHE A 47 -6.76 -0.52 -11.33
C PHE A 47 -6.14 0.49 -12.32
N MET A 48 -5.10 1.23 -11.91
CA MET A 48 -4.40 2.17 -12.78
C MET A 48 -3.75 1.48 -13.98
N LYS A 49 -3.16 0.30 -13.75
CA LYS A 49 -2.56 -0.51 -14.82
C LYS A 49 -3.61 -0.92 -15.84
N GLU A 50 -4.70 -1.54 -15.41
CA GLU A 50 -5.78 -1.99 -16.29
C GLU A 50 -6.42 -0.81 -17.06
N LEU A 51 -6.63 0.34 -16.40
CA LEU A 51 -7.09 1.56 -17.06
C LEU A 51 -6.12 2.05 -18.14
N SER A 52 -4.82 1.99 -17.88
CA SER A 52 -3.79 2.40 -18.84
C SER A 52 -3.73 1.48 -20.07
N GLU A 53 -4.10 0.21 -19.91
CA GLU A 53 -4.13 -0.77 -21.01
C GLU A 53 -5.40 -0.64 -21.85
N LEU A 54 -6.49 -0.12 -21.27
CA LEU A 54 -7.78 0.06 -21.95
C LEU A 54 -7.74 1.13 -23.05
N SER A 55 -6.97 2.22 -22.87
CA SER A 55 -6.93 3.33 -23.82
C SER A 55 -5.59 4.07 -23.80
N PRO A 56 -4.96 4.30 -24.97
CA PRO A 56 -3.76 5.13 -25.08
C PRO A 56 -3.95 6.56 -24.53
N THR A 57 -5.15 7.12 -24.68
CA THR A 57 -5.47 8.46 -24.14
C THR A 57 -5.49 8.45 -22.62
N ILE A 58 -6.08 7.41 -22.00
CA ILE A 58 -6.09 7.27 -20.54
C ILE A 58 -4.66 7.08 -20.03
N LYS A 59 -3.85 6.27 -20.71
CA LYS A 59 -2.43 6.09 -20.37
C LYS A 59 -1.66 7.41 -20.39
N ALA A 60 -1.86 8.24 -21.41
CA ALA A 60 -1.23 9.56 -21.50
C ALA A 60 -1.64 10.46 -20.33
N LEU A 61 -2.94 10.53 -20.02
CA LEU A 61 -3.46 11.32 -18.89
C LEU A 61 -2.89 10.84 -17.54
N LEU A 62 -2.84 9.53 -17.31
CA LEU A 62 -2.29 8.97 -16.08
C LEU A 62 -0.79 9.30 -15.93
N ALA A 63 -0.02 9.27 -17.01
CA ALA A 63 1.39 9.67 -17.00
C ALA A 63 1.58 11.18 -16.73
N GLU A 64 0.76 12.04 -17.34
CA GLU A 64 0.78 13.49 -17.07
C GLU A 64 0.45 13.83 -15.61
N LEU A 65 -0.40 13.03 -14.96
CA LEU A 65 -0.75 13.17 -13.55
C LEU A 65 0.29 12.54 -12.60
N GLY A 66 1.34 11.89 -13.11
CA GLY A 66 2.36 11.22 -12.30
C GLY A 66 1.89 9.92 -11.64
N LEU A 67 0.88 9.27 -12.23
CA LEU A 67 0.28 8.02 -11.75
C LEU A 67 0.81 6.76 -12.46
N LEU A 68 1.76 6.93 -13.39
CA LEU A 68 2.47 5.89 -14.15
C LEU A 68 3.97 6.18 -14.23
#